data_AF-A0A1E5UFA7-F1
#
_entry.id   AF-A0A1E5UFA7-F1
#
_cell.length_a   1.000
_cell.length_b   1.000
_cell.length_c   1.000
_cell.angle_alpha   90.00
_cell.angle_beta   90.00
_cell.angle_gamma   90.00
#
_symmetry.space_group_name_H-M   'P 1'
#
loop_
_entity.id
_entity.type
_entity.pdbx_description
1 polymer ?
#
loop_
_entity_poly.entity_id
_entity_poly.type
_entity_poly.pdbx_seq_one_letter_code
_entity_poly.pdbx_strand_id
1 'polypeptide(L)' 'MGKKQLEVQHEGKTYYGCCENCKLRIPQEENARMAYDPISHQLIDKATAIIAISDKNDNVVYFENKANYEAFFNK' A
#
# COMPACT_ATOMS: atom_id res chain seq x y z
N MET A 1 -5.68 -14.57 -10.69
CA MET A 1 -5.88 -13.39 -11.57
C MET A 1 -5.91 -12.17 -10.68
N GLY A 2 -4.98 -11.22 -10.85
CA GLY A 2 -4.92 -10.03 -9.98
C GLY A 2 -6.23 -9.26 -10.03
N LYS A 3 -6.79 -8.92 -8.86
CA LYS A 3 -7.98 -8.08 -8.76
C LYS A 3 -7.69 -6.75 -9.46
N LYS A 4 -8.64 -6.24 -10.26
CA LYS A 4 -8.53 -4.92 -10.89
C LYS A 4 -8.30 -3.88 -9.80
N GLN A 5 -7.08 -3.35 -9.73
CA GLN A 5 -6.79 -2.19 -8.91
C GLN A 5 -7.14 -0.94 -9.69
N LEU A 6 -7.75 0.01 -8.99
CA LEU A 6 -8.09 1.31 -9.54
C LEU A 6 -6.97 2.28 -9.23
N GLU A 7 -6.35 2.81 -10.28
CA GLU A 7 -5.38 3.89 -10.16
C GLU A 7 -6.09 5.18 -9.77
N VAL A 8 -5.56 5.83 -8.74
CA VAL A 8 -6.07 7.08 -8.18
C VAL A 8 -4.90 8.05 -8.08
N GLN A 9 -4.91 9.06 -8.95
CA GLN A 9 -3.91 10.12 -8.89
C GLN A 9 -4.33 11.16 -7.87
N HIS A 10 -3.43 11.46 -6.93
CA HIS A 10 -3.66 12.47 -5.91
C HIS A 10 -2.34 13.14 -5.53
N GLU A 11 -2.31 14.48 -5.53
CA GLU A 11 -1.11 15.28 -5.25
C GLU A 11 0.14 14.86 -6.04
N GLY A 12 -0.03 14.47 -7.32
CA GLY A 12 1.06 14.04 -8.19
C GLY A 12 1.59 12.62 -7.90
N LYS A 13 0.94 11.88 -7.00
CA LYS A 13 1.24 10.49 -6.64
C LYS A 13 0.14 9.56 -7.15
N THR A 14 0.51 8.32 -7.50
CA THR A 14 -0.44 7.29 -7.94
C THR A 14 -0.68 6.29 -6.81
N TYR A 15 -1.94 6.15 -6.41
CA TYR A 15 -2.39 5.20 -5.41
C TYR A 15 -3.25 4.12 -6.04
N TYR A 16 -3.27 2.93 -5.43
CA TYR A 16 -4.01 1.79 -5.94
C TYR A 16 -5.10 1.38 -4.95
N GLY A 17 -6.36 1.47 -5.40
CA GLY A 17 -7.53 1.09 -4.63
C GLY A 17 -8.11 -0.26 -5.07
N CYS A 18 -8.70 -1.01 -4.16
CA CYS A 18 -9.40 -2.26 -4.49
C CYS A 18 -10.87 -2.04 -4.91
N CYS A 19 -11.46 -0.87 -4.65
CA CYS A 19 -12.86 -0.56 -4.93
C CYS A 19 -13.05 0.92 -5.28
N GLU A 20 -14.20 1.30 -5.86
CA GLU A 20 -14.54 2.70 -6.14
C GLU A 20 -14.51 3.58 -4.89
N ASN A 21 -14.86 3.01 -3.73
CA ASN A 21 -14.78 3.73 -2.46
C ASN A 21 -13.34 4.17 -2.14
N CYS A 22 -12.31 3.43 -2.60
CA CYS A 22 -10.92 3.86 -2.45
C CYS A 22 -10.62 5.14 -3.25
N LYS A 23 -11.27 5.36 -4.41
CA LYS A 23 -11.10 6.61 -5.18
C LYS A 23 -11.58 7.84 -4.42
N LEU A 24 -12.61 7.69 -3.58
CA LEU A 24 -13.15 8.78 -2.76
C LEU A 24 -12.33 8.96 -1.47
N ARG A 25 -11.92 7.85 -0.85
CA ARG A 25 -11.17 7.86 0.42
C ARG A 25 -9.73 8.31 0.25
N ILE A 26 -9.03 7.93 -0.82
CA ILE A 26 -7.62 8.32 -1.06
C ILE A 26 -7.41 9.85 -1.00
N PRO A 27 -8.20 10.68 -1.71
CA PRO A 27 -8.02 12.13 -1.64
C PRO A 27 -8.59 12.79 -0.37
N GLN A 28 -9.49 12.12 0.36
CA GLN A 28 -10.13 12.68 1.57
C GLN A 28 -9.46 12.25 2.87
N GLU A 29 -8.95 11.02 2.92
CA GLU A 29 -8.41 10.40 4.12
C GLU A 29 -6.91 10.15 3.97
N GLU A 30 -6.14 10.77 4.86
CA GLU A 30 -4.71 10.52 4.97
C GLU A 30 -4.42 9.04 5.29
N ASN A 31 -5.23 8.39 6.13
CA ASN A 31 -5.12 6.96 6.41
C ASN A 31 -5.30 6.06 5.18
N ALA A 32 -5.98 6.53 4.13
CA ALA A 32 -6.08 5.79 2.89
C ALA A 32 -4.76 5.86 2.09
N ARG A 33 -4.01 6.97 2.22
CA ARG A 33 -2.71 7.23 1.60
C ARG A 33 -1.53 6.69 2.42
N MET A 34 -1.70 6.57 3.72
CA MET A 34 -0.68 6.07 4.62
C MET A 34 -0.88 4.58 4.94
N ALA A 35 0.21 3.89 5.18
CA ALA A 35 0.25 2.51 5.65
C ALA A 35 1.20 2.42 6.85
N TYR A 36 1.00 1.41 7.68
CA TYR A 36 1.97 1.05 8.70
C TYR A 36 2.87 -0.05 8.16
N ASP A 37 4.17 0.17 8.27
CA ASP A 37 5.15 -0.88 7.99
C ASP A 37 5.04 -1.99 9.05
N PRO A 38 4.88 -3.27 8.66
CA PRO A 38 4.73 -4.37 9.63
C PRO A 38 6.02 -4.72 10.38
N ILE A 39 7.18 -4.19 9.96
CA ILE A 39 8.50 -4.43 10.56
C ILE A 39 8.86 -3.28 11.49
N SER A 40 8.81 -2.04 11.01
CA SER A 40 9.20 -0.87 11.80
C SER A 40 8.05 -0.22 12.56
N HIS A 41 6.80 -0.58 12.25
CA HIS A 41 5.58 0.05 12.76
C HIS A 41 5.50 1.56 12.51
N GLN A 42 6.27 2.07 11.53
CA GLN A 42 6.21 3.46 11.15
C GLN A 42 5.12 3.73 10.12
N LEU A 43 4.57 4.94 10.20
CA LEU A 43 3.58 5.42 9.25
C LEU A 43 4.31 5.90 7.98
N ILE A 44 4.00 5.27 6.86
CA ILE A 44 4.65 5.51 5.57
C ILE A 44 3.64 5.85 4.49
N ASP A 45 4.09 6.58 3.48
CA ASP A 45 3.26 6.96 2.34
C ASP A 45 3.21 5.81 1.32
N LYS A 46 2.00 5.35 0.99
CA LYS A 46 1.77 4.21 0.08
C LYS A 46 2.25 4.48 -1.35
N ALA A 47 2.36 5.73 -1.78
CA ALA A 47 2.83 6.04 -3.13
C ALA A 47 4.34 5.90 -3.27
N THR A 48 5.09 6.03 -2.17
CA THR A 48 6.55 5.83 -2.15
C THR A 48 6.97 4.50 -1.52
N ALA A 49 6.05 3.83 -0.84
CA ALA A 49 6.28 2.53 -0.22
C ALA A 49 6.42 1.40 -1.25
N ILE A 50 7.17 0.37 -0.86
CA ILE A 50 7.27 -0.88 -1.61
C ILE A 50 6.01 -1.71 -1.34
N ILE A 51 5.29 -2.07 -2.40
CA ILE A 51 4.08 -2.88 -2.32
C ILE A 51 4.42 -4.34 -2.58
N ALA A 52 4.01 -5.22 -1.69
CA ALA A 52 4.16 -6.67 -1.86
C ALA A 52 2.86 -7.41 -1.57
N ILE A 53 2.73 -8.61 -2.12
CA ILE A 53 1.62 -9.52 -1.82
C ILE A 53 2.09 -10.46 -0.70
N SER A 54 1.52 -10.37 0.50
CA SER A 54 1.91 -11.22 1.63
C SER A 54 1.35 -12.63 1.54
N ASP A 55 0.18 -12.80 0.94
CA ASP A 55 -0.58 -14.06 1.01
C ASP A 55 -1.33 -14.38 -0.28
N LYS A 56 -1.71 -15.65 -0.40
CA LYS A 56 -2.59 -16.17 -1.47
C LYS A 56 -3.99 -15.54 -1.49
N ASN A 57 -4.36 -14.75 -0.48
CA ASN A 57 -5.62 -14.00 -0.42
C ASN A 57 -5.57 -12.64 -1.13
N ASP A 58 -4.49 -12.35 -1.87
CA ASP A 58 -4.23 -11.04 -2.49
C ASP A 58 -4.11 -9.92 -1.43
N ASN A 59 -3.63 -10.25 -0.23
CA ASN A 59 -3.32 -9.25 0.77
C ASN A 59 -2.08 -8.48 0.35
N VAL A 60 -2.20 -7.16 0.30
CA VAL A 60 -1.07 -6.26 -0.02
C VAL A 60 -0.54 -5.63 1.26
N VAL A 61 0.78 -5.60 1.36
CA VAL A 61 1.53 -5.03 2.48
C VAL A 61 2.49 -3.99 1.93
N TYR A 62 2.68 -2.92 2.70
CA TYR A 62 3.49 -1.78 2.33
C TYR A 62 4.72 -1.72 3.23
N PHE A 63 5.88 -1.51 2.62
CA PHE A 63 7.16 -1.41 3.32
C PHE A 63 7.83 -0.09 3.02
N GLU A 64 8.48 0.48 4.03
CA GLU A 64 9.17 1.76 3.92
C GLU A 64 10.40 1.63 3.00
N ASN A 65 11.04 0.46 3.02
CA ASN A 65 12.30 0.18 2.36
C ASN A 65 12.42 -1.31 2.03
N LYS A 66 13.40 -1.64 1.19
CA LYS A 66 13.63 -3.01 0.73
C LYS A 66 14.08 -3.94 1.86
N ALA A 67 14.82 -3.43 2.85
CA ALA A 67 15.28 -4.23 3.97
C ALA A 67 14.11 -4.76 4.82
N ASN A 68 13.07 -3.94 5.06
CA ASN A 68 11.86 -4.37 5.76
C ASN A 68 11.08 -5.40 4.92
N TYR A 69 10.97 -5.17 3.61
CA TYR A 69 10.39 -6.17 2.70
C TYR A 69 11.14 -7.51 2.81
N GLU A 70 12.48 -7.51 2.71
CA GLU A 70 13.29 -8.73 2.80
C GLU A 70 13.14 -9.38 4.18
N ALA A 71 13.14 -8.60 5.27
CA ALA A 71 12.93 -9.10 6.62
C ALA A 71 11.55 -9.74 6.83
N PHE A 72 10.52 -9.27 6.12
CA PHE A 72 9.17 -9.84 6.19
C PHE A 72 9.06 -11.18 5.49
N PHE A 73 9.66 -11.33 4.30
CA PHE A 73 9.61 -12.57 3.52
C PHE A 73 10.68 -13.59 3.91
N ASN A 74 11.77 -13.17 4.54
CA ASN A 74 12.86 -14.04 5.00
C ASN A 74 12.61 -14.61 6.42
N LYS A 75 11.37 -14.55 6.90
CA LYS A 75 10.95 -15.01 8.22
C LYS A 75 10.18 -16.31 8.11
#